data_AF-M6BXQ4-F1
#
_entry.id   AF-M6BXQ4-F1
#
_cell.length_a   1.000
_cell.length_b   1.000
_cell.length_c   1.000
_cell.angle_alpha   90.00
_cell.angle_beta   90.00
_cell.angle_gamma   90.00
#
_symmetry.space_group_name_H-M   'P 1'
#
loop_
_entity.id
_entity.type
_entity.pdbx_description
1 polymer ?
#
loop_
_entity_poly.entity_id
_entity_poly.type
_entity_poly.pdbx_seq_one_letter_code
_entity_poly.pdbx_strand_id
1 'polypeptide(L)'
;MLKRSLILILILCFFVWGCPINRGKDKNSKNLELLLGLYLLNETNYYCTPEENIRTSGDAPNFSVSNSSLSQVLLTESGGYQDGGTAYLVGTVKFPGIGKNNPMGIVYAEQNHQFSSNLNRFIYPLWTNASGDLIQDSRKSESLGYRSVTTAFPIGATPGYYAPSSNYNNFNNNLLGANFIVPTAPGPLVATRKITNNTVQTCEEYKFRADQNGLLGSSSSGLKKVWQSRKKLNINLIFIQNAVATPTTAGMATMIQTLKDIYAQDTVKIDVTVTTSLVPAAAGAPYLTVVNISDDYGDVVGSLGSLYRNNPSNVQDSNSLNIYVTRDYQISSSAPAGILGISSGIPGIPVNGTPKSGMVVFIENHRTSSGCGVQGQDLICESDQVFLAKTIAHEAGHYLGLYHLVEKDVVKGRYSLDPLPETPECKDQNGNNIVGLGECLGEGFYDSGGLNLMFWAGNPKINQTQLTGEQGWVLRSHPLVY
;
A
#
# COMPACT_ATOMS: atom_id res chain seq x y z
N MET A 1 15.51 26.43 29.68
CA MET A 1 16.24 27.20 28.63
C MET A 1 15.39 27.48 27.38
N LEU A 2 14.42 26.63 27.00
CA LEU A 2 13.48 26.85 25.88
C LEU A 2 12.69 28.19 25.91
N LYS A 3 12.22 28.65 27.08
CA LYS A 3 11.46 29.92 27.17
C LYS A 3 12.27 31.16 26.79
N ARG A 4 13.60 31.14 26.94
CA ARG A 4 14.46 32.27 26.55
C ARG A 4 14.83 32.26 25.07
N SER A 5 14.97 31.07 24.47
CA SER A 5 15.25 30.93 23.03
C SER A 5 14.02 31.25 22.16
N LEU A 6 12.80 30.96 22.63
CA LEU A 6 11.57 31.33 21.90
C LEU A 6 11.40 32.85 21.79
N ILE A 7 11.75 33.59 22.85
CA ILE A 7 11.72 35.07 22.88
C ILE A 7 12.75 35.65 21.92
N LEU A 8 13.94 35.04 21.83
CA LEU A 8 15.02 35.48 20.92
C LEU A 8 14.69 35.22 19.44
N ILE A 9 14.03 34.10 19.11
CA ILE A 9 13.60 33.80 17.73
C ILE A 9 12.45 34.72 17.30
N LEU A 10 11.49 35.00 18.20
CA LEU A 10 10.46 36.02 17.97
C LEU A 10 11.12 37.37 17.67
N ILE A 11 12.10 37.80 18.48
CA ILE A 11 12.84 39.06 18.27
C ILE A 11 13.64 39.06 16.95
N LEU A 12 14.24 37.94 16.54
CA LEU A 12 14.99 37.88 15.28
C LEU A 12 14.10 38.02 14.03
N CYS A 13 12.91 37.40 14.05
CA CYS A 13 11.91 37.58 12.99
C CYS A 13 11.42 39.04 12.90
N PHE A 14 11.41 39.79 14.02
CA PHE A 14 11.02 41.19 14.05
C PHE A 14 12.02 42.15 13.40
N PHE A 15 13.31 41.79 13.26
CA PHE A 15 14.33 42.69 12.71
C PHE A 15 14.77 42.38 11.27
N VAL A 16 14.62 41.12 10.81
CA VAL A 16 15.16 40.69 9.50
C VAL A 16 14.13 40.85 8.37
N TRP A 17 12.84 40.75 8.66
CA TRP A 17 11.76 41.01 7.70
C TRP A 17 11.06 42.30 8.10
N GLY A 18 11.34 43.39 7.38
CA GLY A 18 10.84 44.73 7.67
C GLY A 18 9.31 44.83 7.69
N CYS A 19 8.69 44.42 8.80
CA CYS A 19 7.30 44.69 9.11
C CYS A 19 7.15 46.16 9.51
N PRO A 20 6.13 46.86 8.98
CA PRO A 20 5.95 48.27 9.24
C PRO A 20 5.65 48.52 10.72
N ILE A 21 6.24 49.59 11.25
CA ILE A 21 6.24 50.06 12.65
C ILE A 21 4.82 50.39 13.21
N ASN A 22 3.74 50.10 12.49
CA ASN A 22 2.36 50.34 12.93
C ASN A 22 1.73 49.09 13.57
N ARG A 23 2.11 48.83 14.82
CA ARG A 23 1.45 47.84 15.69
C ARG A 23 -0.06 48.10 15.77
N GLY A 24 -0.86 47.08 15.41
CA GLY A 24 -2.23 46.90 15.88
C GLY A 24 -3.29 47.93 15.46
N LYS A 25 -3.02 48.77 14.45
CA LYS A 25 -3.95 49.82 14.01
C LYS A 25 -4.87 49.42 12.84
N ASP A 26 -4.55 48.36 12.10
CA ASP A 26 -5.45 47.82 11.07
C ASP A 26 -5.77 46.33 11.32
N LYS A 27 -6.86 45.86 10.73
CA LYS A 27 -7.35 44.47 10.91
C LYS A 27 -6.45 43.45 10.21
N ASN A 28 -5.71 43.85 9.17
CA ASN A 28 -4.88 42.96 8.37
C ASN A 28 -3.59 42.57 9.11
N SER A 29 -2.98 43.51 9.83
CA SER A 29 -1.79 43.24 10.65
C SER A 29 -2.10 42.27 11.79
N LYS A 30 -3.27 42.41 12.44
CA LYS A 30 -3.73 41.49 13.49
C LYS A 30 -4.02 40.08 12.96
N ASN A 31 -4.62 39.99 11.77
CA ASN A 31 -4.88 38.70 11.13
C ASN A 31 -3.57 38.00 10.73
N LEU A 32 -2.57 38.74 10.25
CA LEU A 32 -1.27 38.20 9.91
C LEU A 32 -0.50 37.72 11.16
N GLU A 33 -0.51 38.49 12.25
CA GLU A 33 0.06 38.08 13.53
C GLU A 33 -0.61 36.81 14.08
N LEU A 34 -1.94 36.72 14.00
CA LEU A 34 -2.67 35.52 14.39
C LEU A 34 -2.30 34.32 13.52
N LEU A 35 -2.19 34.52 12.21
CA LEU A 35 -1.80 33.47 11.27
C LEU A 35 -0.38 32.96 11.55
N LEU A 36 0.58 33.86 11.77
CA LEU A 36 1.95 33.51 12.13
C LEU A 36 2.03 32.83 13.50
N GLY A 37 1.26 33.30 14.48
CA GLY A 37 1.17 32.67 15.80
C GLY A 37 0.60 31.24 15.73
N LEU A 38 -0.48 31.04 14.96
CA LEU A 38 -1.05 29.72 14.71
C LEU A 38 -0.07 28.81 13.95
N TYR A 39 0.63 29.35 12.95
CA TYR A 39 1.66 28.61 12.22
C TYR A 39 2.79 28.16 13.14
N LEU A 40 3.34 29.05 13.99
CA LEU A 40 4.39 28.69 14.94
C LEU A 40 3.94 27.66 15.98
N LEU A 41 2.71 27.78 16.49
CA LEU A 41 2.13 26.77 17.38
C LEU A 41 1.99 25.42 16.66
N ASN A 42 1.58 25.44 15.40
CA ASN A 42 1.51 24.24 14.56
C ASN A 42 2.91 23.62 14.38
N GLU A 43 3.91 24.39 13.97
CA GLU A 43 5.29 23.89 13.80
C GLU A 43 5.85 23.31 15.11
N THR A 44 5.55 23.94 16.25
CA THR A 44 5.96 23.42 17.57
C THR A 44 5.29 22.08 17.89
N ASN A 45 4.02 21.91 17.53
CA ASN A 45 3.30 20.65 17.75
C ASN A 45 3.89 19.51 16.92
N TYR A 46 4.37 19.80 15.70
CA TYR A 46 4.90 18.82 14.75
C TYR A 46 6.43 18.62 14.85
N TYR A 47 7.13 19.46 15.61
CA TYR A 47 8.56 19.31 15.86
C TYR A 47 8.88 18.05 16.68
N CYS A 48 9.98 17.40 16.33
CA CYS A 48 10.54 16.25 17.04
C CYS A 48 12.01 16.50 17.32
N THR A 49 12.42 16.34 18.57
CA THR A 49 13.82 16.25 18.93
C THR A 49 14.40 14.90 18.49
N PRO A 50 15.70 14.80 18.17
CA PRO A 50 16.34 13.52 17.86
C PRO A 50 16.13 12.47 18.96
N GLU A 51 16.10 12.89 20.22
CA GLU A 51 15.91 12.01 21.38
C GLU A 51 14.50 11.38 21.42
N GLU A 52 13.47 12.08 20.91
CA GLU A 52 12.10 11.56 20.78
C GLU A 52 11.93 10.56 19.63
N ASN A 53 12.93 10.44 18.77
CA ASN A 53 12.98 9.44 17.68
C ASN A 53 13.77 8.18 18.07
N ILE A 54 14.30 8.10 19.30
CA ILE A 54 14.94 6.90 19.83
C ILE A 54 13.85 5.87 20.14
N ARG A 55 13.85 4.74 19.43
CA ARG A 55 12.88 3.66 19.60
C ARG A 55 13.42 2.53 20.47
N THR A 56 12.50 1.95 21.25
CA THR A 56 12.55 0.62 21.85
C THR A 56 12.45 -0.42 20.74
N SER A 57 13.56 -1.05 20.36
CA SER A 57 13.60 -2.10 19.34
C SER A 57 12.82 -3.35 19.77
N GLY A 58 11.99 -3.89 18.88
CA GLY A 58 11.57 -5.30 18.93
C GLY A 58 12.40 -6.12 17.95
N ASP A 59 12.69 -7.38 18.26
CA ASP A 59 13.48 -8.26 17.39
C ASP A 59 12.67 -8.85 16.21
N ALA A 60 11.34 -8.68 16.23
CA ALA A 60 10.39 -9.21 15.25
C ALA A 60 9.16 -8.29 15.09
N PRO A 61 8.35 -8.48 14.01
CA PRO A 61 7.04 -7.84 13.88
C PRO A 61 6.16 -8.02 15.13
N ASN A 62 5.46 -6.95 15.52
CA ASN A 62 4.55 -6.96 16.66
C ASN A 62 3.16 -6.48 16.25
N PHE A 63 2.22 -7.42 16.14
CA PHE A 63 0.83 -7.15 15.80
C PHE A 63 -0.10 -8.16 16.48
N SER A 64 -1.37 -7.77 16.60
CA SER A 64 -2.43 -8.63 17.14
C SER A 64 -3.37 -9.06 16.02
N VAL A 65 -3.89 -10.29 16.12
CA VAL A 65 -4.90 -10.84 15.20
C VAL A 65 -6.12 -11.26 16.02
N SER A 66 -7.30 -10.77 15.65
CA SER A 66 -8.57 -11.25 16.22
C SER A 66 -9.52 -11.69 15.12
N ASN A 67 -10.15 -12.85 15.31
CA ASN A 67 -11.11 -13.42 14.37
C ASN A 67 -12.54 -13.11 14.82
N SER A 68 -13.41 -12.80 13.87
CA SER A 68 -14.84 -12.61 14.10
C SER A 68 -15.65 -13.05 12.90
N SER A 69 -16.98 -13.12 13.04
CA SER A 69 -17.89 -13.34 11.93
C SER A 69 -19.02 -12.31 11.96
N LEU A 70 -19.48 -11.92 10.79
CA LEU A 70 -20.58 -10.98 10.63
C LEU A 70 -21.79 -11.70 10.04
N SER A 71 -22.93 -11.53 10.70
CA SER A 71 -24.25 -12.05 10.28
C SER A 71 -25.31 -10.97 10.15
N GLN A 72 -25.09 -9.82 10.79
CA GLN A 72 -26.09 -8.76 10.86
C GLN A 72 -26.12 -7.98 9.54
N VAL A 73 -27.27 -7.98 8.88
CA VAL A 73 -27.55 -7.09 7.75
C VAL A 73 -28.00 -5.74 8.31
N LEU A 74 -27.27 -4.68 7.96
CA LEU A 74 -27.55 -3.30 8.34
C LEU A 74 -28.47 -2.61 7.33
N LEU A 75 -28.26 -2.89 6.04
CA LEU A 75 -29.01 -2.31 4.93
C LEU A 75 -29.08 -3.32 3.79
N THR A 76 -30.18 -3.29 3.04
CA THR A 76 -30.38 -4.09 1.82
C THR A 76 -30.78 -3.15 0.69
N GLU A 77 -30.12 -3.26 -0.45
CA GLU A 77 -30.40 -2.47 -1.65
C GLU A 77 -30.71 -3.40 -2.83
N SER A 78 -31.97 -3.40 -3.30
CA SER A 78 -32.37 -4.15 -4.48
C SER A 78 -31.86 -3.46 -5.74
N GLY A 79 -31.27 -4.21 -6.67
CA GLY A 79 -30.64 -3.62 -7.86
C GLY A 79 -29.33 -2.87 -7.57
N GLY A 80 -28.71 -3.12 -6.40
CA GLY A 80 -27.44 -2.50 -6.00
C GLY A 80 -26.24 -2.89 -6.87
N TYR A 81 -26.35 -3.95 -7.68
CA TYR A 81 -25.33 -4.37 -8.65
C TYR A 81 -25.78 -4.14 -10.10
N GLN A 82 -24.81 -4.04 -11.01
CA GLN A 82 -25.05 -3.67 -12.43
C GLN A 82 -25.96 -4.64 -13.19
N ASP A 83 -26.00 -5.91 -12.81
CA ASP A 83 -26.88 -6.94 -13.40
C ASP A 83 -28.22 -7.08 -12.65
N GLY A 84 -28.58 -6.13 -11.77
CA GLY A 84 -29.84 -6.09 -11.02
C GLY A 84 -29.83 -6.86 -9.69
N GLY A 85 -28.68 -7.36 -9.25
CA GLY A 85 -28.57 -8.07 -7.97
C GLY A 85 -28.80 -7.21 -6.74
N THR A 86 -29.19 -7.86 -5.64
CA THR A 86 -29.32 -7.23 -4.33
C THR A 86 -27.96 -7.13 -3.64
N ALA A 87 -27.64 -5.94 -3.12
CA ALA A 87 -26.48 -5.68 -2.28
C ALA A 87 -26.89 -5.67 -0.80
N TYR A 88 -26.08 -6.29 0.05
CA TYR A 88 -26.31 -6.32 1.50
C TYR A 88 -25.14 -5.65 2.21
N LEU A 89 -25.42 -4.60 2.97
CA LEU A 89 -24.45 -4.02 3.88
C LEU A 89 -24.47 -4.85 5.17
N VAL A 90 -23.35 -5.47 5.49
CA VAL A 90 -23.20 -6.35 6.66
C VAL A 90 -22.36 -5.65 7.73
N GLY A 91 -22.56 -6.04 8.99
CA GLY A 91 -22.10 -5.41 10.23
C GLY A 91 -20.64 -4.90 10.29
N THR A 92 -20.29 -4.25 11.39
CA THR A 92 -19.04 -3.51 11.51
C THR A 92 -17.94 -4.25 12.27
N VAL A 93 -16.74 -4.34 11.70
CA VAL A 93 -15.50 -4.67 12.43
C VAL A 93 -14.91 -3.40 13.01
N LYS A 94 -14.78 -3.31 14.34
CA LYS A 94 -14.28 -2.10 15.04
C LYS A 94 -12.79 -2.18 15.38
N PHE A 95 -12.10 -1.07 15.16
CA PHE A 95 -10.71 -0.81 15.50
C PHE A 95 -10.62 0.27 16.58
N PRO A 96 -10.57 -0.10 17.87
CA PRO A 96 -10.32 0.86 18.93
C PRO A 96 -8.85 1.24 18.98
N GLY A 97 -8.55 2.54 19.00
CA GLY A 97 -7.22 3.06 19.33
C GLY A 97 -6.22 3.09 18.19
N ILE A 98 -6.65 3.16 16.92
CA ILE A 98 -5.74 3.45 15.80
C ILE A 98 -5.11 4.84 15.98
N GLY A 99 -3.83 5.00 15.69
CA GLY A 99 -3.05 6.23 15.90
C GLY A 99 -1.62 5.91 16.33
N LYS A 100 -0.95 6.80 17.07
CA LYS A 100 0.45 6.64 17.53
C LYS A 100 0.83 5.23 18.03
N ASN A 101 0.01 4.62 18.89
CA ASN A 101 0.34 3.32 19.48
C ASN A 101 -0.03 2.13 18.58
N ASN A 102 -1.02 2.33 17.71
CA ASN A 102 -1.49 1.33 16.76
C ASN A 102 -1.56 1.96 15.37
N PRO A 103 -0.42 2.05 14.65
CA PRO A 103 -0.32 2.89 13.45
C PRO A 103 -1.22 2.46 12.31
N MET A 104 -1.56 1.17 12.23
CA MET A 104 -2.37 0.62 11.15
C MET A 104 -3.26 -0.52 11.66
N GLY A 105 -4.50 -0.52 11.20
CA GLY A 105 -5.43 -1.63 11.30
C GLY A 105 -5.74 -2.17 9.90
N ILE A 106 -5.64 -3.48 9.71
CA ILE A 106 -6.02 -4.17 8.48
C ILE A 106 -7.20 -5.07 8.80
N VAL A 107 -8.24 -5.03 7.98
CA VAL A 107 -9.33 -6.00 8.04
C VAL A 107 -9.31 -6.86 6.78
N TYR A 108 -9.40 -8.17 7.00
CA TYR A 108 -9.67 -9.16 5.99
C TYR A 108 -11.10 -9.68 6.17
N ALA A 109 -11.83 -9.82 5.07
CA ALA A 109 -13.13 -10.46 5.06
C ALA A 109 -13.21 -11.52 3.95
N GLU A 110 -13.89 -12.62 4.23
CA GLU A 110 -14.20 -13.65 3.24
C GLU A 110 -15.63 -14.17 3.39
N GLN A 111 -16.27 -14.48 2.27
CA GLN A 111 -17.58 -15.13 2.23
C GLN A 111 -17.63 -16.15 1.11
N ASN A 112 -17.97 -17.39 1.43
CA ASN A 112 -18.15 -18.43 0.43
C ASN A 112 -19.53 -18.33 -0.22
N HIS A 113 -19.64 -17.71 -1.39
CA HIS A 113 -20.92 -17.59 -2.10
C HIS A 113 -20.82 -18.03 -3.57
N GLN A 114 -21.96 -18.35 -4.17
CA GLN A 114 -22.08 -18.90 -5.52
C GLN A 114 -21.65 -17.98 -6.67
N PHE A 115 -21.40 -16.70 -6.41
CA PHE A 115 -21.07 -15.72 -7.47
C PHE A 115 -19.58 -15.54 -7.76
N SER A 116 -18.75 -16.56 -7.49
CA SER A 116 -17.29 -16.49 -7.55
C SER A 116 -16.68 -16.08 -8.90
N SER A 117 -17.44 -16.15 -9.99
CA SER A 117 -17.02 -15.78 -11.35
C SER A 117 -17.82 -14.64 -11.97
N ASN A 118 -18.75 -14.03 -11.22
CA ASN A 118 -19.56 -12.92 -11.75
C ASN A 118 -18.88 -11.59 -11.41
N LEU A 119 -18.38 -10.92 -12.46
CA LEU A 119 -17.72 -9.61 -12.38
C LEU A 119 -18.59 -8.51 -11.73
N ASN A 120 -19.91 -8.67 -11.77
CA ASN A 120 -20.87 -7.75 -11.17
C ASN A 120 -21.19 -8.09 -9.70
N ARG A 121 -20.62 -9.15 -9.12
CA ARG A 121 -20.93 -9.64 -7.77
C ARG A 121 -19.64 -9.71 -6.97
N PHE A 122 -19.38 -8.66 -6.21
CA PHE A 122 -18.16 -8.50 -5.43
C PHE A 122 -18.48 -8.20 -3.97
N ILE A 123 -17.50 -8.50 -3.12
CA ILE A 123 -17.39 -8.00 -1.75
C ILE A 123 -16.62 -6.69 -1.79
N TYR A 124 -17.16 -5.66 -1.14
CA TYR A 124 -16.53 -4.33 -1.08
C TYR A 124 -16.46 -3.80 0.35
N PRO A 125 -15.28 -3.43 0.85
CA PRO A 125 -15.12 -2.86 2.19
C PRO A 125 -15.50 -1.38 2.20
N LEU A 126 -16.04 -0.92 3.34
CA LEU A 126 -16.40 0.47 3.57
C LEU A 126 -15.96 0.90 4.97
N TRP A 127 -15.01 1.83 5.05
CA TRP A 127 -14.63 2.41 6.34
C TRP A 127 -15.73 3.27 6.93
N THR A 128 -15.82 3.29 8.25
CA THR A 128 -16.74 4.12 9.03
C THR A 128 -16.04 4.79 10.18
N ASN A 129 -16.52 5.98 10.52
CA ASN A 129 -16.09 6.69 11.73
C ASN A 129 -16.81 6.13 12.98
N ALA A 130 -16.50 6.69 14.15
CA ALA A 130 -17.13 6.32 15.42
C ALA A 130 -18.66 6.52 15.45
N SER A 131 -19.18 7.47 14.68
CA SER A 131 -20.61 7.75 14.53
C SER A 131 -21.32 6.78 13.58
N GLY A 132 -20.57 5.94 12.86
CA GLY A 132 -21.09 5.04 11.85
C GLY A 132 -21.23 5.65 10.46
N ASP A 133 -20.79 6.91 10.27
CA ASP A 133 -20.82 7.54 8.96
C ASP A 133 -19.82 6.86 8.04
N LEU A 134 -20.24 6.59 6.81
CA LEU A 134 -19.37 6.04 5.78
C LEU A 134 -18.27 7.06 5.44
N ILE A 135 -17.03 6.63 5.63
CA ILE A 135 -15.85 7.29 5.09
C ILE A 135 -15.75 6.76 3.66
N GLN A 136 -16.56 7.34 2.76
CA GLN A 136 -16.50 6.96 1.34
C GLN A 136 -15.21 7.50 0.74
N ASP A 137 -14.41 6.59 0.19
CA ASP A 137 -13.33 6.98 -0.69
C ASP A 137 -13.91 7.37 -2.06
N SER A 138 -13.90 8.67 -2.37
CA SER A 138 -14.44 9.18 -3.61
C SER A 138 -13.53 8.80 -4.78
N ARG A 139 -13.76 7.61 -5.37
CA ARG A 139 -13.12 7.12 -6.60
C ARG A 139 -11.69 6.64 -6.44
N LYS A 140 -11.34 6.05 -5.30
CA LYS A 140 -10.05 5.35 -5.19
C LYS A 140 -10.19 3.86 -5.14
N SER A 141 -9.08 3.27 -5.56
CA SER A 141 -8.79 1.86 -5.62
C SER A 141 -8.89 1.31 -4.19
N GLU A 142 -10.06 0.85 -3.75
CA GLU A 142 -10.13 -0.23 -2.77
C GLU A 142 -10.26 -1.49 -3.62
N SER A 143 -9.37 -2.47 -3.40
CA SER A 143 -9.39 -3.69 -4.19
C SER A 143 -10.68 -4.44 -3.88
N LEU A 144 -11.60 -4.55 -4.84
CA LEU A 144 -12.76 -5.41 -4.70
C LEU A 144 -12.31 -6.89 -4.66
N GLY A 145 -13.07 -7.71 -3.96
CA GLY A 145 -12.92 -9.16 -3.97
C GLY A 145 -14.14 -9.82 -4.57
N TYR A 146 -14.01 -10.99 -5.19
CA TYR A 146 -15.18 -11.82 -5.48
C TYR A 146 -15.67 -12.49 -4.21
N ARG A 147 -14.78 -13.13 -3.46
CA ARG A 147 -15.11 -13.83 -2.20
C ARG A 147 -14.18 -13.51 -1.05
N SER A 148 -13.06 -12.81 -1.30
CA SER A 148 -12.23 -12.32 -0.21
C SER A 148 -11.62 -10.95 -0.51
N VAL A 149 -11.58 -10.10 0.51
CA VAL A 149 -11.13 -8.73 0.38
C VAL A 149 -10.33 -8.29 1.60
N THR A 150 -9.44 -7.33 1.39
CA THR A 150 -8.71 -6.63 2.45
C THR A 150 -8.87 -5.13 2.28
N THR A 151 -8.82 -4.41 3.39
CA THR A 151 -8.61 -2.96 3.40
C THR A 151 -7.86 -2.60 4.68
N ALA A 152 -7.24 -1.42 4.70
CA ALA A 152 -6.53 -0.93 5.86
C ALA A 152 -6.85 0.53 6.16
N PHE A 153 -6.59 0.91 7.40
CA PHE A 153 -6.65 2.29 7.84
C PHE A 153 -5.51 2.57 8.81
N PRO A 154 -4.86 3.73 8.73
CA PRO A 154 -5.02 4.77 7.71
C PRO A 154 -4.36 4.36 6.37
N ILE A 155 -4.90 4.90 5.26
CA ILE A 155 -4.37 4.69 3.91
C ILE A 155 -3.31 5.74 3.50
N GLY A 156 -3.05 6.71 4.38
CA GLY A 156 -2.12 7.83 4.17
C GLY A 156 -2.04 8.68 5.44
N ALA A 157 -1.05 9.56 5.53
CA ALA A 157 -0.85 10.40 6.71
C ALA A 157 -1.78 11.62 6.71
N THR A 158 -2.35 11.96 5.55
CA THR A 158 -3.20 13.13 5.35
C THR A 158 -4.68 12.74 5.24
N PRO A 159 -5.42 12.74 6.36
CA PRO A 159 -6.83 12.30 6.43
C PRO A 159 -7.85 13.05 5.56
N GLY A 160 -7.48 14.12 4.86
CA GLY A 160 -8.42 15.00 4.14
C GLY A 160 -8.20 15.12 2.64
N TYR A 161 -7.13 14.55 2.07
CA TYR A 161 -6.76 14.85 0.68
C TYR A 161 -7.72 14.21 -0.32
N TYR A 162 -8.07 12.94 -0.15
CA TYR A 162 -9.02 12.29 -1.04
C TYR A 162 -9.86 11.17 -0.39
N ALA A 163 -9.60 10.78 0.85
CA ALA A 163 -10.52 10.00 1.65
C ALA A 163 -10.95 10.92 2.79
N PRO A 164 -12.20 11.41 2.87
CA PRO A 164 -12.65 12.31 3.91
C PRO A 164 -12.74 11.56 5.24
N SER A 165 -11.58 11.24 5.83
CA SER A 165 -11.49 10.77 7.20
C SER A 165 -11.54 11.97 8.13
N SER A 166 -12.67 12.69 8.08
CA SER A 166 -12.93 13.96 8.76
C SER A 166 -12.71 13.96 10.28
N ASN A 167 -12.37 12.80 10.86
CA ASN A 167 -12.08 12.62 12.28
C ASN A 167 -10.83 11.76 12.59
N TYR A 168 -10.06 11.26 11.61
CA TYR A 168 -8.81 10.57 11.93
C TYR A 168 -7.76 11.59 12.36
N ASN A 169 -7.15 11.33 13.51
CA ASN A 169 -6.10 12.15 14.06
C ASN A 169 -5.00 11.26 14.65
N ASN A 170 -3.79 11.34 14.11
CA ASN A 170 -2.69 10.49 14.54
C ASN A 170 -2.18 10.77 15.98
N PHE A 171 -2.56 11.91 16.56
CA PHE A 171 -2.24 12.28 17.94
C PHE A 171 -3.14 11.62 18.99
N ASN A 172 -4.33 11.14 18.60
CA ASN A 172 -5.35 10.62 19.51
C ASN A 172 -5.67 9.16 19.22
N ASN A 173 -6.34 8.51 20.18
CA ASN A 173 -6.93 7.20 19.96
C ASN A 173 -8.19 7.35 19.11
N ASN A 174 -8.17 6.82 17.89
CA ASN A 174 -9.31 6.86 16.98
C ASN A 174 -10.16 5.60 17.16
N LEU A 175 -11.48 5.74 17.08
CA LEU A 175 -12.40 4.62 16.98
C LEU A 175 -12.97 4.58 15.55
N LEU A 176 -12.55 3.57 14.80
CA LEU A 176 -12.93 3.39 13.40
C LEU A 176 -13.58 2.01 13.21
N GLY A 177 -14.33 1.86 12.12
CA GLY A 177 -14.96 0.59 11.77
C GLY A 177 -14.85 0.28 10.28
N ALA A 178 -15.09 -0.97 9.91
CA ALA A 178 -15.24 -1.38 8.52
C ALA A 178 -16.51 -2.22 8.37
N ASN A 179 -17.37 -1.83 7.44
CA ASN A 179 -18.53 -2.58 6.97
C ASN A 179 -18.22 -3.24 5.62
N PHE A 180 -19.07 -4.16 5.19
CA PHE A 180 -18.88 -4.87 3.93
C PHE A 180 -20.18 -4.89 3.14
N ILE A 181 -20.12 -4.49 1.87
CA ILE A 181 -21.14 -4.82 0.89
C ILE A 181 -20.86 -6.24 0.41
N VAL A 182 -21.86 -7.12 0.45
CA VAL A 182 -21.77 -8.50 -0.03
C VAL A 182 -22.92 -8.85 -0.97
N PRO A 183 -22.71 -9.81 -1.90
CA PRO A 183 -23.70 -10.14 -2.94
C PRO A 183 -24.79 -11.11 -2.50
N THR A 184 -24.69 -11.66 -1.29
CA THR A 184 -25.68 -12.57 -0.72
C THR A 184 -25.96 -12.20 0.72
N ALA A 185 -27.20 -12.41 1.17
CA ALA A 185 -27.50 -12.37 2.58
C ALA A 185 -26.55 -13.33 3.32
N PRO A 186 -26.06 -12.99 4.52
CA PRO A 186 -24.99 -13.72 5.22
C PRO A 186 -25.42 -15.08 5.82
N GLY A 187 -25.93 -15.97 4.97
CA GLY A 187 -26.05 -17.40 5.19
C GLY A 187 -25.36 -18.13 4.04
N PRO A 188 -24.02 -18.03 3.90
CA PRO A 188 -23.05 -18.13 5.01
C PRO A 188 -22.51 -16.81 5.58
N LEU A 189 -22.01 -16.90 6.82
CA LEU A 189 -21.39 -15.79 7.56
C LEU A 189 -20.20 -15.20 6.80
N VAL A 190 -20.00 -13.89 6.96
CA VAL A 190 -18.77 -13.23 6.50
C VAL A 190 -17.71 -13.44 7.59
N ALA A 191 -16.72 -14.28 7.32
CA ALA A 191 -15.59 -14.46 8.23
C ALA A 191 -14.67 -13.25 8.12
N THR A 192 -14.18 -12.77 9.26
CA THR A 192 -13.34 -11.57 9.32
C THR A 192 -12.12 -11.81 10.21
N ARG A 193 -11.00 -11.21 9.81
CA ARG A 193 -9.79 -11.14 10.63
C ARG A 193 -9.37 -9.70 10.74
N LYS A 194 -9.14 -9.26 11.97
CA LYS A 194 -8.67 -7.93 12.30
C LYS A 194 -7.22 -8.00 12.72
N ILE A 195 -6.35 -7.31 12.02
CA ILE A 195 -4.92 -7.22 12.28
C ILE A 195 -4.62 -5.81 12.76
N THR A 196 -3.98 -5.64 13.91
CA THR A 196 -3.59 -4.32 14.44
C THR A 196 -2.09 -4.30 14.67
N ASN A 197 -1.38 -3.37 14.03
CA ASN A 197 0.03 -3.14 14.31
C ASN A 197 0.16 -2.57 15.73
N ASN A 198 0.96 -3.19 16.60
CA ASN A 198 1.19 -2.72 17.97
C ASN A 198 2.52 -1.98 18.11
N THR A 199 3.21 -1.75 16.99
CA THR A 199 4.54 -1.13 16.95
C THR A 199 4.39 0.39 17.01
N VAL A 200 4.53 0.94 18.21
CA VAL A 200 4.38 2.39 18.50
C VAL A 200 5.21 3.25 17.56
N GLN A 201 4.59 4.27 16.95
CA GLN A 201 5.25 5.26 16.10
C GLN A 201 6.32 6.09 16.83
N THR A 202 7.45 6.35 16.15
CA THR A 202 8.40 7.40 16.55
C THR A 202 7.71 8.77 16.51
N CYS A 203 8.33 9.78 17.13
CA CYS A 203 7.87 11.15 16.98
C CYS A 203 7.72 11.58 15.52
N GLU A 204 8.73 11.35 14.68
CA GLU A 204 8.68 11.76 13.28
C GLU A 204 7.57 11.07 12.48
N GLU A 205 7.16 9.86 12.86
CA GLU A 205 6.07 9.12 12.20
C GLU A 205 4.71 9.60 12.65
N TYR A 206 4.44 9.71 13.97
CA TYR A 206 3.09 10.12 14.39
C TYR A 206 2.81 11.60 14.13
N LYS A 207 3.87 12.41 14.03
CA LYS A 207 3.84 13.82 13.64
C LYS A 207 4.22 14.03 12.16
N PHE A 208 4.20 12.98 11.33
CA PHE A 208 4.49 13.18 9.93
C PHE A 208 3.40 14.05 9.29
N ARG A 209 3.83 14.95 8.39
CA ARG A 209 2.95 15.75 7.53
C ARG A 209 3.45 15.56 6.11
N ALA A 210 2.57 15.15 5.22
CA ALA A 210 2.84 15.19 3.80
C ALA A 210 3.08 16.63 3.36
N ASP A 211 3.97 16.81 2.40
CA ASP A 211 4.07 18.05 1.64
C ASP A 211 2.70 18.36 1.01
N GLN A 212 2.11 19.52 1.32
CA GLN A 212 0.79 19.89 0.78
C GLN A 212 0.87 20.03 -0.75
N ASN A 213 -0.02 19.34 -1.48
CA ASN A 213 -0.06 19.40 -2.94
C ASN A 213 -1.45 19.74 -3.51
N GLY A 214 -1.41 20.26 -4.75
CA GLY A 214 -2.42 21.01 -5.49
C GLY A 214 -1.69 21.86 -6.55
N LEU A 215 -2.17 23.07 -6.88
CA LEU A 215 -1.51 24.01 -7.81
C LEU A 215 -0.04 24.35 -7.46
N LEU A 216 0.42 24.02 -6.25
CA LEU A 216 1.77 24.29 -5.73
C LEU A 216 2.66 23.03 -5.59
N GLY A 217 2.13 21.84 -5.91
CA GLY A 217 2.91 20.60 -5.88
C GLY A 217 3.88 20.47 -7.07
N SER A 218 4.90 19.64 -6.94
CA SER A 218 5.86 19.40 -8.03
C SER A 218 6.21 17.92 -8.18
N SER A 219 6.96 17.60 -9.23
CA SER A 219 7.51 16.26 -9.47
C SER A 219 8.48 15.77 -8.39
N SER A 220 8.83 16.63 -7.43
CA SER A 220 9.75 16.34 -6.32
C SER A 220 9.11 16.36 -4.94
N SER A 221 7.79 16.55 -4.86
CA SER A 221 7.06 16.52 -3.58
C SER A 221 7.31 15.20 -2.84
N GLY A 222 7.60 15.27 -1.54
CA GLY A 222 7.91 14.10 -0.72
C GLY A 222 9.25 13.41 -1.01
N LEU A 223 9.89 13.62 -2.18
CA LEU A 223 11.13 12.93 -2.56
C LEU A 223 12.37 13.43 -1.79
N LYS A 224 12.24 14.52 -1.03
CA LYS A 224 13.30 15.06 -0.17
C LYS A 224 13.18 14.61 1.28
N LYS A 225 12.15 13.83 1.62
CA LYS A 225 11.98 13.32 2.99
C LYS A 225 13.15 12.41 3.34
N VAL A 226 13.75 12.67 4.50
CA VAL A 226 14.72 11.79 5.16
C VAL A 226 14.12 11.30 6.47
N TRP A 227 13.79 10.02 6.56
CA TRP A 227 13.48 9.38 7.85
C TRP A 227 14.76 9.22 8.68
N GLN A 228 14.70 9.61 9.95
CA GLN A 228 15.85 9.49 10.85
C GLN A 228 15.95 8.08 11.44
N SER A 229 14.81 7.47 11.71
CA SER A 229 14.69 6.11 12.21
C SER A 229 14.62 5.08 11.08
N ARG A 230 15.28 3.94 11.29
CA ARG A 230 15.22 2.78 10.40
C ARG A 230 14.20 1.77 10.92
N LYS A 231 13.48 1.12 10.00
CA LYS A 231 12.68 -0.07 10.30
C LYS A 231 13.29 -1.29 9.64
N LYS A 232 12.81 -2.47 10.03
CA LYS A 232 13.16 -3.74 9.39
C LYS A 232 11.96 -4.34 8.66
N LEU A 233 12.23 -5.04 7.58
CA LEU A 233 11.28 -5.91 6.90
C LEU A 233 11.96 -7.23 6.57
N ASN A 234 11.35 -8.34 6.98
CA ASN A 234 11.79 -9.67 6.56
C ASN A 234 11.01 -10.08 5.31
N ILE A 235 11.70 -10.65 4.34
CA ILE A 235 11.13 -11.20 3.12
C ILE A 235 11.53 -12.67 3.02
N ASN A 236 10.54 -13.53 2.77
CA ASN A 236 10.74 -14.93 2.46
C ASN A 236 10.45 -15.16 0.98
N LEU A 237 11.50 -15.35 0.18
CA LEU A 237 11.38 -15.71 -1.23
C LEU A 237 11.12 -17.21 -1.35
N ILE A 238 9.91 -17.57 -1.72
CA ILE A 238 9.43 -18.94 -1.84
C ILE A 238 9.51 -19.36 -3.30
N PHE A 239 10.50 -20.17 -3.65
CA PHE A 239 10.64 -20.70 -5.00
C PHE A 239 9.76 -21.93 -5.19
N ILE A 240 8.97 -21.93 -6.25
CA ILE A 240 8.43 -23.19 -6.79
C ILE A 240 9.58 -23.91 -7.49
N GLN A 241 9.84 -25.17 -7.12
CA GLN A 241 10.89 -25.97 -7.75
C GLN A 241 10.78 -25.92 -9.28
N ASN A 242 11.92 -25.68 -9.95
CA ASN A 242 12.06 -25.50 -11.40
C ASN A 242 11.54 -24.15 -11.96
N ALA A 243 11.12 -23.21 -11.13
CA ALA A 243 10.92 -21.83 -11.59
C ALA A 243 12.28 -21.24 -12.03
N VAL A 244 13.25 -21.19 -11.13
CA VAL A 244 14.64 -20.81 -11.42
C VAL A 244 15.59 -21.98 -11.18
N ALA A 245 16.75 -21.99 -11.84
CA ALA A 245 17.71 -23.10 -11.68
C ALA A 245 18.47 -23.01 -10.34
N THR A 246 18.75 -21.78 -9.88
CA THR A 246 19.46 -21.53 -8.61
C THR A 246 18.56 -20.78 -7.60
N PRO A 247 17.60 -21.46 -6.94
CA PRO A 247 16.61 -20.84 -6.03
C PRO A 247 17.22 -20.50 -4.66
N THR A 248 18.27 -19.67 -4.64
CA THR A 248 19.00 -19.30 -3.43
C THR A 248 19.25 -17.80 -3.39
N THR A 249 19.62 -17.28 -2.22
CA THR A 249 20.03 -15.87 -2.08
C THR A 249 21.23 -15.52 -2.96
N ALA A 250 22.17 -16.47 -3.15
CA ALA A 250 23.32 -16.28 -4.02
C ALA A 250 22.92 -16.24 -5.50
N GLY A 251 21.98 -17.09 -5.93
CA GLY A 251 21.47 -17.10 -7.31
C GLY A 251 20.72 -15.81 -7.68
N MET A 252 20.14 -15.14 -6.68
CA MET A 252 19.34 -13.91 -6.85
C MET A 252 20.01 -12.68 -6.23
N ALA A 253 21.35 -12.66 -6.11
CA ALA A 253 22.06 -11.64 -5.36
C ALA A 253 21.82 -10.21 -5.89
N THR A 254 21.83 -10.02 -7.22
CA THR A 254 21.58 -8.72 -7.84
C THR A 254 20.15 -8.26 -7.59
N MET A 255 19.18 -9.15 -7.76
CA MET A 255 17.78 -8.85 -7.47
C MET A 255 17.60 -8.43 -6.01
N ILE A 256 18.16 -9.20 -5.07
CA ILE A 256 18.06 -8.93 -3.63
C ILE A 256 18.73 -7.61 -3.26
N GLN A 257 19.90 -7.31 -3.83
CA GLN A 257 20.59 -6.05 -3.54
C GLN A 257 19.80 -4.85 -4.06
N THR A 258 19.29 -4.92 -5.29
CA THR A 258 18.45 -3.87 -5.87
C THR A 258 17.19 -3.63 -5.04
N LEU A 259 16.54 -4.70 -4.58
CA LEU A 259 15.37 -4.63 -3.70
C LEU A 259 15.69 -3.93 -2.38
N LYS A 260 16.83 -4.28 -1.76
CA LYS A 260 17.31 -3.61 -0.54
C LYS A 260 17.56 -2.12 -0.79
N ASP A 261 18.19 -1.77 -1.90
CA ASP A 261 18.51 -0.38 -2.22
C ASP A 261 17.25 0.47 -2.41
N ILE A 262 16.19 -0.08 -3.05
CA ILE A 262 14.90 0.59 -3.20
C ILE A 262 14.28 0.92 -1.83
N TYR A 263 14.24 -0.02 -0.90
CA TYR A 263 13.64 0.22 0.42
C TYR A 263 14.53 1.00 1.39
N ALA A 264 15.85 1.00 1.16
CA ALA A 264 16.83 1.72 1.98
C ALA A 264 16.90 3.23 1.67
N GLN A 265 16.23 3.70 0.61
CA GLN A 265 16.11 5.12 0.25
C GLN A 265 15.71 5.99 1.45
N ASP A 266 16.17 7.24 1.48
CA ASP A 266 15.91 8.17 2.58
C ASP A 266 14.41 8.42 2.84
N THR A 267 13.60 8.35 1.79
CA THR A 267 12.15 8.53 1.83
C THR A 267 11.41 7.33 2.42
N VAL A 268 12.09 6.21 2.67
CA VAL A 268 11.49 4.97 3.19
C VAL A 268 12.24 4.43 4.43
N LYS A 269 13.57 4.30 4.36
CA LYS A 269 14.47 3.80 5.44
C LYS A 269 14.01 2.48 6.06
N ILE A 270 13.73 1.49 5.22
CA ILE A 270 13.45 0.11 5.64
C ILE A 270 14.64 -0.77 5.25
N ASP A 271 15.27 -1.38 6.25
CA ASP A 271 16.33 -2.36 6.06
C ASP A 271 15.70 -3.74 5.79
N VAL A 272 15.90 -4.26 4.58
CA VAL A 272 15.32 -5.54 4.13
C VAL A 272 16.27 -6.71 4.42
N THR A 273 15.74 -7.75 5.08
CA THR A 273 16.40 -9.05 5.23
C THR A 273 15.69 -10.09 4.38
N VAL A 274 16.44 -10.88 3.61
CA VAL A 274 15.87 -11.87 2.69
C VAL A 274 16.30 -13.28 3.09
N THR A 275 15.32 -14.16 3.24
CA THR A 275 15.47 -15.61 3.32
C THR A 275 14.87 -16.27 2.09
N THR A 276 15.21 -17.53 1.86
CA THR A 276 14.68 -18.32 0.74
C THR A 276 14.11 -19.63 1.24
N SER A 277 12.93 -19.99 0.72
CA SER A 277 12.28 -21.27 0.93
C SER A 277 12.02 -21.94 -0.41
N LEU A 278 11.87 -23.26 -0.42
CA LEU A 278 11.68 -24.05 -1.63
C LEU A 278 10.46 -24.96 -1.47
N VAL A 279 9.52 -24.86 -2.41
CA VAL A 279 8.41 -25.81 -2.55
C VAL A 279 8.87 -26.95 -3.46
N PRO A 280 8.96 -28.20 -2.97
CA PRO A 280 9.40 -29.34 -3.78
C PRO A 280 8.51 -29.60 -4.99
N ALA A 281 9.06 -30.23 -6.03
CA ALA A 281 8.39 -30.44 -7.32
C ALA A 281 6.98 -31.06 -7.20
N ALA A 282 6.79 -32.07 -6.34
CA ALA A 282 5.48 -32.72 -6.19
C ALA A 282 4.40 -31.78 -5.63
N ALA A 283 4.74 -30.96 -4.62
CA ALA A 283 3.82 -30.00 -4.01
C ALA A 283 3.66 -28.73 -4.85
N GLY A 284 4.69 -28.36 -5.61
CA GLY A 284 4.74 -27.16 -6.44
C GLY A 284 4.21 -27.34 -7.87
N ALA A 285 4.03 -28.58 -8.35
CA ALA A 285 3.64 -28.86 -9.74
C ALA A 285 2.39 -28.09 -10.21
N PRO A 286 1.30 -27.95 -9.43
CA PRO A 286 0.13 -27.18 -9.83
C PRO A 286 0.37 -25.67 -9.96
N TYR A 287 1.48 -25.17 -9.40
CA TYR A 287 1.75 -23.75 -9.24
C TYR A 287 2.93 -23.26 -10.08
N LEU A 288 3.66 -24.14 -10.75
CA LEU A 288 4.78 -23.75 -11.64
C LEU A 288 4.29 -22.89 -12.81
N THR A 289 3.12 -23.23 -13.36
CA THR A 289 2.35 -22.35 -14.24
C THR A 289 0.97 -22.20 -13.61
N VAL A 290 0.67 -21.00 -13.10
CA VAL A 290 -0.57 -20.73 -12.37
C VAL A 290 -1.75 -20.77 -13.34
N VAL A 291 -2.75 -21.59 -13.04
CA VAL A 291 -3.90 -21.84 -13.92
C VAL A 291 -4.91 -20.68 -13.90
N ASN A 292 -5.05 -20.02 -12.74
CA ASN A 292 -6.02 -18.96 -12.56
C ASN A 292 -5.50 -17.90 -11.58
N ILE A 293 -5.38 -16.67 -12.05
CA ILE A 293 -4.91 -15.54 -11.24
C ILE A 293 -6.03 -14.69 -10.64
N SER A 294 -7.29 -14.97 -11.01
CA SER A 294 -8.47 -14.22 -10.57
C SER A 294 -9.23 -14.90 -9.42
N ASP A 295 -9.00 -16.19 -9.17
CA ASP A 295 -9.56 -16.89 -8.02
C ASP A 295 -8.93 -16.37 -6.72
N ASP A 296 -9.74 -15.61 -5.98
CA ASP A 296 -9.41 -14.95 -4.73
C ASP A 296 -9.87 -15.74 -3.49
N TYR A 297 -10.35 -16.97 -3.67
CA TYR A 297 -10.82 -17.81 -2.57
C TYR A 297 -10.01 -19.09 -2.43
N GLY A 298 -9.52 -19.64 -3.53
CA GLY A 298 -8.67 -20.82 -3.57
C GLY A 298 -9.40 -22.14 -3.76
N ASP A 299 -10.51 -22.15 -4.49
CA ASP A 299 -11.22 -23.37 -4.88
C ASP A 299 -10.77 -23.93 -6.22
N VAL A 300 -10.07 -23.14 -7.04
CA VAL A 300 -9.49 -23.59 -8.30
C VAL A 300 -8.10 -24.15 -8.04
N VAL A 301 -7.90 -25.45 -8.30
CA VAL A 301 -6.58 -26.09 -8.17
C VAL A 301 -5.55 -25.37 -9.06
N GLY A 302 -4.41 -25.00 -8.50
CA GLY A 302 -3.35 -24.29 -9.23
C GLY A 302 -3.61 -22.79 -9.42
N SER A 303 -4.64 -22.22 -8.77
CA SER A 303 -4.87 -20.78 -8.72
C SER A 303 -3.98 -20.06 -7.71
N LEU A 304 -3.94 -18.72 -7.77
CA LEU A 304 -3.29 -17.91 -6.73
C LEU A 304 -3.97 -18.03 -5.37
N GLY A 305 -5.30 -17.96 -5.30
CA GLY A 305 -6.03 -18.16 -4.06
C GLY A 305 -5.68 -19.50 -3.41
N SER A 306 -5.56 -20.56 -4.22
CA SER A 306 -5.23 -21.90 -3.73
C SER A 306 -3.75 -22.03 -3.34
N LEU A 307 -2.82 -21.36 -4.04
CA LEU A 307 -1.39 -21.29 -3.67
C LEU A 307 -1.20 -20.70 -2.27
N TYR A 308 -1.80 -19.53 -2.01
CA TYR A 308 -1.65 -18.83 -0.73
C TYR A 308 -2.41 -19.53 0.40
N ARG A 309 -3.61 -20.04 0.13
CA ARG A 309 -4.42 -20.73 1.13
C ARG A 309 -3.83 -22.09 1.51
N ASN A 310 -3.39 -22.88 0.53
CA ASN A 310 -2.84 -24.21 0.79
C ASN A 310 -1.44 -24.16 1.39
N ASN A 311 -0.69 -23.07 1.15
CA ASN A 311 0.69 -22.89 1.62
C ASN A 311 1.50 -24.17 1.41
N PRO A 312 1.76 -24.58 0.14
CA PRO A 312 2.33 -25.88 -0.15
C PRO A 312 3.66 -26.07 0.59
N SER A 313 3.79 -27.22 1.27
CA SER A 313 4.94 -27.54 2.12
C SER A 313 5.14 -26.64 3.35
N ASN A 314 4.11 -25.87 3.75
CA ASN A 314 4.10 -25.00 4.92
C ASN A 314 5.31 -24.03 4.97
N VAL A 315 5.63 -23.42 3.83
CA VAL A 315 6.84 -22.60 3.62
C VAL A 315 6.65 -21.12 3.95
N GLN A 316 5.41 -20.64 4.13
CA GLN A 316 5.17 -19.26 4.56
C GLN A 316 5.67 -19.02 5.99
N ASP A 317 6.22 -17.83 6.21
CA ASP A 317 6.63 -17.32 7.52
C ASP A 317 5.71 -16.16 7.91
N SER A 318 5.06 -16.25 9.08
CA SER A 318 4.14 -15.23 9.58
C SER A 318 4.80 -13.89 9.92
N ASN A 319 6.13 -13.88 10.07
CA ASN A 319 6.92 -12.68 10.38
C ASN A 319 7.60 -12.07 9.16
N SER A 320 7.29 -12.57 7.96
CA SER A 320 7.90 -12.14 6.71
C SER A 320 6.85 -11.84 5.65
N LEU A 321 7.21 -10.95 4.73
CA LEU A 321 6.50 -10.84 3.46
C LEU A 321 6.81 -12.10 2.62
N ASN A 322 5.78 -12.92 2.38
CA ASN A 322 5.90 -14.16 1.63
C ASN A 322 5.72 -13.91 0.13
N ILE A 323 6.77 -14.18 -0.65
CA ILE A 323 6.80 -13.91 -2.08
C ILE A 323 7.01 -15.21 -2.83
N TYR A 324 6.00 -15.66 -3.56
CA TYR A 324 6.11 -16.83 -4.41
C TYR A 324 6.78 -16.46 -5.74
N VAL A 325 7.85 -17.17 -6.08
CA VAL A 325 8.51 -17.07 -7.38
C VAL A 325 8.09 -18.28 -8.19
N THR A 326 7.32 -18.04 -9.24
CA THR A 326 6.83 -19.07 -10.15
C THR A 326 7.27 -18.80 -11.58
N ARG A 327 7.06 -19.77 -12.48
CA ARG A 327 7.48 -19.64 -13.87
C ARG A 327 6.58 -18.68 -14.64
N ASP A 328 5.29 -18.98 -14.68
CA ASP A 328 4.33 -18.25 -15.52
C ASP A 328 2.88 -18.44 -15.04
N TYR A 329 1.92 -17.93 -15.81
CA TYR A 329 0.48 -18.15 -15.64
C TYR A 329 -0.20 -18.45 -16.98
N GLN A 330 -1.41 -19.01 -16.90
CA GLN A 330 -2.24 -19.27 -18.07
C GLN A 330 -2.91 -17.98 -18.56
N ILE A 331 -2.59 -17.56 -19.78
CA ILE A 331 -3.19 -16.39 -20.43
C ILE A 331 -4.68 -16.65 -20.71
N SER A 332 -5.51 -15.65 -20.41
CA SER A 332 -6.95 -15.66 -20.70
C SER A 332 -7.48 -14.23 -20.88
N SER A 333 -8.78 -14.06 -21.17
CA SER A 333 -9.39 -12.73 -21.27
C SER A 333 -9.36 -11.95 -19.96
N SER A 334 -9.43 -12.64 -18.81
CA SER A 334 -9.30 -12.03 -17.47
C SER A 334 -7.86 -12.00 -16.95
N ALA A 335 -6.91 -12.54 -17.72
CA ALA A 335 -5.50 -12.62 -17.41
C ALA A 335 -4.67 -12.39 -18.69
N PRO A 336 -4.66 -11.16 -19.24
CA PRO A 336 -3.93 -10.88 -20.48
C PRO A 336 -2.44 -11.13 -20.31
N ALA A 337 -1.72 -11.35 -21.42
CA ALA A 337 -0.27 -11.53 -21.42
C ALA A 337 0.46 -10.28 -20.86
N GLY A 338 1.62 -10.50 -20.23
CA GLY A 338 2.51 -9.43 -19.76
C GLY A 338 2.36 -9.04 -18.29
N ILE A 339 1.59 -9.78 -17.48
CA ILE A 339 1.51 -9.58 -16.03
C ILE A 339 2.83 -10.03 -15.39
N LEU A 340 3.46 -9.14 -14.63
CA LEU A 340 4.78 -9.37 -14.04
C LEU A 340 4.68 -9.97 -12.63
N GLY A 341 3.73 -9.51 -11.84
CA GLY A 341 3.47 -9.98 -10.49
C GLY A 341 2.07 -9.59 -10.06
N ILE A 342 1.64 -10.14 -8.92
CA ILE A 342 0.37 -9.83 -8.27
C ILE A 342 0.55 -9.89 -6.75
N SER A 343 0.26 -8.77 -6.09
CA SER A 343 -0.02 -8.76 -4.65
C SER A 343 -1.39 -9.36 -4.35
N SER A 344 -1.48 -10.22 -3.34
CA SER A 344 -2.76 -10.83 -3.00
C SER A 344 -3.80 -9.86 -2.45
N GLY A 345 -3.39 -8.70 -1.94
CA GLY A 345 -4.29 -7.65 -1.46
C GLY A 345 -3.59 -6.30 -1.35
N ILE A 346 -4.37 -5.25 -1.12
CA ILE A 346 -3.87 -3.90 -0.84
C ILE A 346 -4.50 -3.40 0.48
N PRO A 347 -3.82 -3.59 1.62
CA PRO A 347 -2.64 -4.45 1.81
C PRO A 347 -3.00 -5.94 1.84
N GLY A 348 -1.97 -6.79 1.77
CA GLY A 348 -2.07 -8.19 2.19
C GLY A 348 -2.15 -8.32 3.71
N ILE A 349 -2.24 -9.55 4.23
CA ILE A 349 -2.25 -9.79 5.68
C ILE A 349 -1.12 -10.74 6.11
N PRO A 350 -0.46 -10.49 7.26
CA PRO A 350 0.58 -11.35 7.81
C PRO A 350 -0.02 -12.57 8.52
N VAL A 351 -0.95 -13.24 7.85
CA VAL A 351 -1.66 -14.42 8.36
C VAL A 351 -1.64 -15.50 7.28
N ASN A 352 -0.80 -16.50 7.50
CA ASN A 352 -0.59 -17.63 6.59
C ASN A 352 -1.89 -18.38 6.29
N GLY A 353 -1.90 -19.08 5.14
CA GLY A 353 -3.02 -19.94 4.76
C GLY A 353 -4.32 -19.17 4.47
N THR A 354 -4.20 -17.93 3.99
CA THR A 354 -5.33 -17.17 3.45
C THR A 354 -5.06 -16.81 2.00
N PRO A 355 -6.10 -16.53 1.19
CA PRO A 355 -5.94 -15.99 -0.16
C PRO A 355 -5.21 -14.64 -0.19
N LYS A 356 -5.01 -13.98 0.96
CA LYS A 356 -4.42 -12.64 1.10
C LYS A 356 -3.08 -12.67 1.84
N SER A 357 -2.43 -13.84 1.92
CA SER A 357 -1.26 -14.09 2.79
C SER A 357 0.10 -13.89 2.12
N GLY A 358 0.16 -13.55 0.83
CA GLY A 358 1.43 -13.37 0.13
C GLY A 358 1.32 -12.55 -1.15
N MET A 359 2.32 -12.69 -2.01
CA MET A 359 2.31 -12.15 -3.37
C MET A 359 3.04 -13.12 -4.30
N VAL A 360 2.91 -12.94 -5.61
CA VAL A 360 3.57 -13.78 -6.62
C VAL A 360 4.28 -12.91 -7.66
N VAL A 361 5.37 -13.43 -8.20
CA VAL A 361 6.03 -12.90 -9.40
C VAL A 361 6.22 -13.99 -10.45
N PHE A 362 6.01 -13.64 -11.71
CA PHE A 362 6.10 -14.53 -12.87
C PHE A 362 7.41 -14.25 -13.62
N ILE A 363 8.38 -15.14 -13.49
CA ILE A 363 9.73 -14.87 -14.01
C ILE A 363 9.82 -14.88 -15.55
N GLU A 364 8.91 -15.55 -16.25
CA GLU A 364 9.01 -15.70 -17.71
C GLU A 364 8.94 -14.36 -18.44
N ASN A 365 8.04 -13.47 -18.01
CA ASN A 365 7.93 -12.10 -18.54
C ASN A 365 9.14 -11.22 -18.21
N HIS A 366 9.97 -11.60 -17.22
CA HIS A 366 11.19 -10.89 -16.88
C HIS A 366 12.39 -11.37 -17.70
N ARG A 367 12.51 -12.69 -17.94
CA ARG A 367 13.63 -13.32 -18.67
C ARG A 367 13.88 -12.78 -20.07
N THR A 368 12.85 -12.25 -20.71
CA THR A 368 12.95 -11.75 -22.10
C THR A 368 12.87 -10.22 -22.17
N SER A 369 12.57 -9.56 -21.04
CA SER A 369 12.23 -8.14 -21.00
C SER A 369 13.38 -7.23 -21.42
N SER A 370 14.62 -7.56 -21.02
CA SER A 370 15.80 -6.76 -21.36
C SER A 370 16.45 -7.15 -22.69
N GLY A 371 15.98 -8.23 -23.33
CA GLY A 371 16.60 -8.82 -24.53
C GLY A 371 17.89 -9.61 -24.26
N CYS A 372 18.26 -9.79 -22.99
CA CYS A 372 19.45 -10.51 -22.56
C CYS A 372 19.20 -12.02 -22.37
N GLY A 373 18.09 -12.39 -21.74
CA GLY A 373 17.71 -13.79 -21.57
C GLY A 373 16.89 -14.35 -22.73
N VAL A 374 16.66 -15.67 -22.67
CA VAL A 374 15.86 -16.42 -23.64
C VAL A 374 14.78 -17.18 -22.88
N GLN A 375 13.59 -17.31 -23.48
CA GLN A 375 12.49 -18.07 -22.89
C GLN A 375 12.96 -19.45 -22.40
N GLY A 376 12.59 -19.77 -21.16
CA GLY A 376 12.97 -21.02 -20.50
C GLY A 376 14.42 -21.16 -20.02
N GLN A 377 15.33 -20.20 -20.28
CA GLN A 377 16.67 -20.16 -19.68
C GLN A 377 16.67 -19.57 -18.27
N ASP A 378 17.66 -19.86 -17.44
CA ASP A 378 17.69 -19.35 -16.07
C ASP A 378 17.77 -17.80 -15.98
N LEU A 379 17.29 -17.22 -14.88
CA LEU A 379 17.27 -15.77 -14.65
C LEU A 379 18.64 -15.25 -14.17
N ILE A 380 19.67 -15.48 -14.97
CA ILE A 380 21.06 -15.13 -14.64
C ILE A 380 21.46 -13.73 -15.11
N CYS A 381 20.66 -13.09 -15.96
CA CYS A 381 21.00 -11.78 -16.47
C CYS A 381 20.74 -10.68 -15.42
N GLU A 382 21.73 -9.81 -15.24
CA GLU A 382 21.67 -8.71 -14.28
C GLU A 382 20.47 -7.78 -14.52
N SER A 383 20.23 -7.39 -15.78
CA SER A 383 19.11 -6.51 -16.14
C SER A 383 17.74 -7.14 -15.88
N ASP A 384 17.59 -8.46 -16.09
CA ASP A 384 16.34 -9.16 -15.80
C ASP A 384 16.15 -9.31 -14.29
N GLN A 385 17.23 -9.53 -13.52
CA GLN A 385 17.18 -9.54 -12.04
C GLN A 385 16.84 -8.16 -11.47
N VAL A 386 17.39 -7.08 -12.03
CA VAL A 386 17.05 -5.70 -11.66
C VAL A 386 15.58 -5.40 -11.98
N PHE A 387 15.09 -5.83 -13.14
CA PHE A 387 13.69 -5.65 -13.49
C PHE A 387 12.76 -6.46 -12.56
N LEU A 388 13.11 -7.71 -12.25
CA LEU A 388 12.39 -8.51 -11.26
C LEU A 388 12.40 -7.86 -9.87
N ALA A 389 13.51 -7.23 -9.46
CA ALA A 389 13.59 -6.52 -8.18
C ALA A 389 12.59 -5.36 -8.11
N LYS A 390 12.46 -4.58 -9.20
CA LYS A 390 11.48 -3.49 -9.30
C LYS A 390 10.05 -4.02 -9.22
N THR A 391 9.73 -5.11 -9.93
CA THR A 391 8.42 -5.78 -9.83
C THR A 391 8.16 -6.26 -8.41
N ILE A 392 9.13 -6.93 -7.78
CA ILE A 392 8.99 -7.39 -6.39
C ILE A 392 8.73 -6.21 -5.47
N ALA A 393 9.47 -5.11 -5.60
CA ALA A 393 9.28 -3.91 -4.78
C ALA A 393 7.92 -3.23 -5.03
N HIS A 394 7.44 -3.21 -6.27
CA HIS A 394 6.12 -2.67 -6.64
C HIS A 394 4.99 -3.48 -5.99
N GLU A 395 4.98 -4.80 -6.19
CA GLU A 395 3.97 -5.69 -5.61
C GLU A 395 4.08 -5.77 -4.07
N ALA A 396 5.29 -5.68 -3.52
CA ALA A 396 5.49 -5.55 -2.08
C ALA A 396 4.97 -4.20 -1.57
N GLY A 397 5.09 -3.13 -2.35
CA GLY A 397 4.43 -1.85 -2.10
C GLY A 397 2.92 -2.01 -1.96
N HIS A 398 2.27 -2.71 -2.89
CA HIS A 398 0.86 -3.07 -2.79
C HIS A 398 0.54 -3.88 -1.54
N TYR A 399 1.30 -4.96 -1.29
CA TYR A 399 1.11 -5.79 -0.11
C TYR A 399 1.20 -4.96 1.19
N LEU A 400 2.07 -3.96 1.23
CA LEU A 400 2.28 -3.09 2.40
C LEU A 400 1.31 -1.90 2.46
N GLY A 401 0.44 -1.72 1.46
CA GLY A 401 -0.69 -0.78 1.48
C GLY A 401 -0.62 0.39 0.49
N LEU A 402 0.31 0.38 -0.46
CA LEU A 402 0.37 1.40 -1.52
C LEU A 402 -0.55 1.05 -2.70
N TYR A 403 -1.08 2.07 -3.36
CA TYR A 403 -1.88 1.93 -4.56
C TYR A 403 -1.10 2.40 -5.78
N HIS A 404 -1.60 2.06 -6.97
CA HIS A 404 -1.11 2.72 -8.17
C HIS A 404 -1.40 4.21 -8.11
N LEU A 405 -0.42 5.03 -8.47
CA LEU A 405 -0.57 6.49 -8.59
C LEU A 405 -1.74 6.83 -9.51
N VAL A 406 -1.88 6.03 -10.56
CA VAL A 406 -2.97 6.05 -11.51
C VAL A 406 -3.21 4.63 -12.01
N GLU A 407 -4.47 4.24 -12.15
CA GLU A 407 -4.81 2.99 -12.84
C GLU A 407 -4.66 3.16 -14.36
N LYS A 408 -4.33 2.06 -15.05
CA LYS A 408 -4.17 2.03 -16.52
C LYS A 408 -5.36 2.64 -17.25
N ASP A 409 -6.56 2.24 -16.84
CA ASP A 409 -7.78 2.46 -17.59
C ASP A 409 -8.47 3.76 -17.18
N VAL A 410 -8.86 4.56 -18.17
CA VAL A 410 -9.62 5.80 -17.97
C VAL A 410 -11.10 5.53 -18.22
N VAL A 411 -11.93 5.59 -17.17
CA VAL A 411 -13.36 5.30 -17.29
C VAL A 411 -14.16 6.59 -17.38
N LYS A 412 -14.72 6.87 -18.58
CA LYS A 412 -15.54 8.07 -18.86
C LYS A 412 -14.81 9.38 -18.52
N GLY A 413 -13.53 9.48 -18.91
CA GLY A 413 -12.68 10.63 -18.64
C GLY A 413 -12.32 10.82 -17.16
N ARG A 414 -12.47 9.77 -16.34
CA ARG A 414 -12.08 9.77 -14.93
C ARG A 414 -10.92 8.80 -14.72
N TYR A 415 -9.95 9.27 -13.96
CA TYR A 415 -8.81 8.51 -13.45
C TYR A 415 -9.12 8.07 -12.02
N SER A 416 -8.68 6.87 -11.67
CA SER A 416 -8.53 6.46 -10.28
C SER A 416 -7.10 6.80 -9.87
N LEU A 417 -6.95 7.60 -8.82
CA LEU A 417 -5.66 8.05 -8.29
C LEU A 417 -5.44 7.45 -6.90
N ASP A 418 -4.19 7.42 -6.45
CA ASP A 418 -3.88 6.97 -5.09
C ASP A 418 -4.29 8.01 -4.03
N PRO A 419 -4.43 7.61 -2.75
CA PRO A 419 -4.91 8.49 -1.69
C PRO A 419 -3.88 9.48 -1.15
N LEU A 420 -2.70 9.59 -1.78
CA LEU A 420 -1.55 10.26 -1.19
C LEU A 420 -1.35 11.63 -1.84
N PRO A 421 -1.25 12.73 -1.08
CA PRO A 421 -0.94 14.05 -1.65
C PRO A 421 0.46 14.18 -2.24
N GLU A 422 1.47 13.47 -1.72
CA GLU A 422 2.85 13.68 -2.21
C GLU A 422 3.10 13.06 -3.59
N THR A 423 2.27 12.12 -4.02
CA THR A 423 2.44 11.41 -5.29
C THR A 423 2.01 12.28 -6.47
N PRO A 424 2.82 12.34 -7.54
CA PRO A 424 2.40 13.00 -8.77
C PRO A 424 1.14 12.36 -9.35
N GLU A 425 0.23 13.18 -9.83
CA GLU A 425 -0.91 12.73 -10.61
C GLU A 425 -0.47 12.45 -12.06
N CYS A 426 -1.15 11.53 -12.71
CA CYS A 426 -0.88 11.14 -14.09
C CYS A 426 -2.19 11.17 -14.88
N LYS A 427 -2.15 11.63 -16.13
CA LYS A 427 -3.34 11.79 -16.98
C LYS A 427 -3.10 11.23 -18.38
N ASP A 428 -4.18 10.78 -19.01
CA ASP A 428 -4.23 10.45 -20.44
C ASP A 428 -4.31 11.77 -21.20
N GLN A 429 -3.18 12.17 -21.77
CA GLN A 429 -3.02 13.41 -22.52
C GLN A 429 -3.45 13.25 -23.98
N ASN A 430 -3.33 12.04 -24.52
CA ASN A 430 -3.57 11.77 -25.92
C ASN A 430 -5.02 11.33 -26.22
N GLY A 431 -5.81 11.03 -25.19
CA GLY A 431 -7.23 10.72 -25.26
C GLY A 431 -7.55 9.30 -25.73
N ASN A 432 -6.60 8.35 -25.62
CA ASN A 432 -6.80 6.95 -26.02
C ASN A 432 -7.44 6.08 -24.91
N ASN A 433 -7.79 6.65 -23.77
CA ASN A 433 -8.31 6.04 -22.55
C ASN A 433 -7.32 5.11 -21.82
N ILE A 434 -6.02 5.28 -22.04
CA ILE A 434 -4.95 4.53 -21.36
C ILE A 434 -3.89 5.53 -20.90
N VAL A 435 -3.56 5.53 -19.60
CA VAL A 435 -2.46 6.37 -19.09
C VAL A 435 -1.13 5.65 -19.29
N GLY A 436 -0.41 6.00 -20.34
CA GLY A 436 0.87 5.41 -20.69
C GLY A 436 2.05 6.00 -19.91
N LEU A 437 3.14 5.23 -19.81
CA LEU A 437 4.37 5.68 -19.14
C LEU A 437 4.91 6.99 -19.71
N GLY A 438 4.89 7.15 -21.04
CA GLY A 438 5.39 8.35 -21.72
C GLY A 438 4.65 9.64 -21.33
N GLU A 439 3.39 9.54 -20.94
CA GLU A 439 2.56 10.68 -20.50
C GLU A 439 2.89 11.12 -19.07
N CYS A 440 3.74 10.34 -18.38
CA CYS A 440 4.16 10.56 -17.00
C CYS A 440 5.68 10.71 -16.84
N LEU A 441 6.44 10.85 -17.94
CA LEU A 441 7.91 10.99 -17.94
C LEU A 441 8.41 12.44 -18.12
N GLY A 442 7.63 13.41 -17.66
CA GLY A 442 7.89 14.84 -17.71
C GLY A 442 8.10 15.50 -16.34
N GLU A 443 8.01 16.83 -16.34
CA GLU A 443 8.16 17.67 -15.16
C GLU A 443 6.80 18.29 -14.78
N GLY A 444 6.54 18.41 -13.48
CA GLY A 444 5.29 18.97 -12.95
C GLY A 444 4.28 17.90 -12.52
N PHE A 445 3.31 18.33 -11.70
CA PHE A 445 2.50 17.42 -10.91
C PHE A 445 1.64 16.43 -11.72
N TYR A 446 1.27 16.75 -12.97
CA TYR A 446 0.41 15.90 -13.80
C TYR A 446 1.14 14.95 -14.77
N ASP A 447 2.45 15.17 -14.94
CA ASP A 447 3.24 14.54 -16.00
C ASP A 447 4.49 13.87 -15.42
N SER A 448 4.58 13.60 -14.12
CA SER A 448 5.83 13.16 -13.48
C SER A 448 5.73 11.90 -12.63
N GLY A 449 4.67 11.10 -12.78
CA GLY A 449 4.49 9.86 -12.02
C GLY A 449 5.28 8.66 -12.54
N GLY A 450 5.87 8.73 -13.74
CA GLY A 450 6.40 7.58 -14.46
C GLY A 450 7.66 6.97 -13.84
N LEU A 451 8.40 7.72 -13.02
CA LEU A 451 9.59 7.25 -12.30
C LEU A 451 9.28 6.70 -10.90
N ASN A 452 8.05 6.89 -10.41
CA ASN A 452 7.63 6.38 -9.13
C ASN A 452 7.39 4.87 -9.22
N LEU A 453 7.81 4.15 -8.19
CA LEU A 453 7.75 2.69 -8.12
C LEU A 453 6.34 2.17 -8.34
N MET A 454 5.32 2.92 -7.89
CA MET A 454 3.91 2.52 -7.95
C MET A 454 3.21 2.94 -9.25
N PHE A 455 3.93 3.32 -10.29
CA PHE A 455 3.32 3.46 -11.62
C PHE A 455 2.96 2.07 -12.18
N TRP A 456 1.74 1.90 -12.68
CA TRP A 456 1.17 0.58 -13.02
C TRP A 456 1.94 -0.18 -14.11
N ALA A 457 2.62 0.53 -15.03
CA ALA A 457 3.36 -0.11 -16.12
C ALA A 457 4.85 -0.23 -15.76
N GLY A 458 5.34 -1.46 -15.67
CA GLY A 458 6.76 -1.74 -15.51
C GLY A 458 7.54 -1.60 -16.83
N ASN A 459 8.78 -1.08 -16.75
CA ASN A 459 9.68 -0.99 -17.88
C ASN A 459 11.13 -1.37 -17.50
N PRO A 460 11.78 -2.31 -18.21
CA PRO A 460 13.13 -2.78 -17.88
C PRO A 460 14.21 -1.71 -18.08
N LYS A 461 13.96 -0.70 -18.93
CA LYS A 461 14.93 0.35 -19.28
C LYS A 461 14.77 1.62 -18.45
N ILE A 462 13.61 1.84 -17.83
CA ILE A 462 13.34 3.03 -17.02
C ILE A 462 13.57 2.70 -15.55
N ASN A 463 14.18 3.64 -14.82
CA ASN A 463 14.46 3.47 -13.41
C ASN A 463 13.25 3.89 -12.55
N GLN A 464 12.23 3.02 -12.51
CA GLN A 464 11.02 3.22 -11.70
C GLN A 464 11.26 2.75 -10.27
N THR A 465 11.91 3.59 -9.46
CA THR A 465 12.31 3.25 -8.09
C THR A 465 11.94 4.31 -7.07
N GLN A 466 11.43 5.46 -7.50
CA GLN A 466 11.15 6.57 -6.59
C GLN A 466 9.97 6.26 -5.67
N LEU A 467 10.12 6.57 -4.39
CA LEU A 467 9.05 6.53 -3.39
C LEU A 467 9.05 7.85 -2.62
N THR A 468 7.87 8.41 -2.36
CA THR A 468 7.71 9.64 -1.57
C THR A 468 7.81 9.38 -0.07
N GLY A 469 7.94 10.44 0.73
CA GLY A 469 7.97 10.35 2.18
C GLY A 469 6.70 9.72 2.76
N GLU A 470 5.54 10.09 2.23
CA GLU A 470 4.25 9.57 2.65
C GLU A 470 4.04 8.12 2.21
N GLN A 471 4.50 7.74 1.00
CA GLN A 471 4.56 6.32 0.63
C GLN A 471 5.43 5.56 1.64
N GLY A 472 6.59 6.10 2.01
CA GLY A 472 7.41 5.57 3.10
C GLY A 472 6.66 5.45 4.43
N TRP A 473 5.86 6.45 4.80
CA TRP A 473 5.06 6.42 6.03
C TRP A 473 4.02 5.29 6.03
N VAL A 474 3.34 5.04 4.91
CA VAL A 474 2.38 3.94 4.76
C VAL A 474 3.09 2.60 4.90
N LEU A 475 4.18 2.39 4.16
CA LEU A 475 4.99 1.17 4.22
C LEU A 475 5.47 0.88 5.65
N ARG A 476 5.97 1.90 6.34
CA ARG A 476 6.49 1.80 7.72
C ARG A 476 5.42 1.56 8.78
N SER A 477 4.15 1.83 8.45
CA SER A 477 3.01 1.63 9.34
C SER A 477 2.45 0.20 9.26
N HIS A 478 2.85 -0.58 8.26
CA HIS A 478 2.39 -1.95 8.09
C HIS A 478 2.85 -2.88 9.23
N PRO A 479 2.01 -3.83 9.71
CA PRO A 479 2.33 -4.78 10.79
C PRO A 479 3.65 -5.57 10.65
N LEU A 480 4.10 -5.85 9.42
CA LEU A 480 5.37 -6.55 9.15
C LEU A 480 6.62 -5.67 9.23
N VAL A 481 6.46 -4.34 9.31
CA VAL A 481 7.57 -3.39 9.31
C VAL A 481 7.78 -2.83 10.72
N TYR A 482 8.90 -3.20 11.34
CA TYR A 482 9.11 -3.03 12.78
C TYR A 482 10.27 -2.13 13.16
#